data_AF-A0AAT9HP70-F1
#
_entry.id   AF-A0AAT9HP70-F1
#
_cell.length_a   1.000
_cell.length_b   1.000
_cell.length_c   1.000
_cell.angle_alpha   90.00
_cell.angle_beta   90.00
_cell.angle_gamma   90.00
#
_symmetry.space_group_name_H-M   'P 1'
#
loop_
_entity.id
_entity.type
_entity.pdbx_description
1 polymer ?
#
loop_
_entity_poly.entity_id
_entity_poly.type
_entity_poly.pdbx_seq_one_letter_code
_entity_poly.pdbx_strand_id
1 'polypeptide(L)'
;MLLIASGALSHTFWPLRELRDHESSDPAHIFTPEAREADLERIAWFKEGRHDKVLDTMDAFWKYKPEAKFFHYLMMAGALGEQACTARARQYGEYENSIGTGQVHLWFDRPEDGWTGTAPAVTGRV
;
A
#
# COMPACT_ATOMS: atom_id res chain seq x y z
N MET A 1 3.06 21.29 -5.31
CA MET A 1 2.15 20.39 -6.03
C MET A 1 1.84 19.23 -5.11
N LEU A 2 0.58 18.77 -5.08
CA LEU A 2 0.13 17.63 -4.28
C LEU A 2 -0.35 16.53 -5.23
N LEU A 3 0.06 15.29 -4.97
CA LEU A 3 -0.45 14.10 -5.66
C LEU A 3 -1.30 13.31 -4.66
N ILE A 4 -2.44 12.78 -5.12
CA ILE A 4 -3.32 11.93 -4.32
C ILE A 4 -3.51 10.61 -5.07
N ALA A 5 -3.06 9.52 -4.47
CA ALA A 5 -3.32 8.17 -4.94
C ALA A 5 -4.56 7.61 -4.23
N SER A 6 -5.75 7.80 -4.82
CA SER A 6 -7.03 7.47 -4.19
C SER A 6 -7.50 6.05 -4.48
N GLY A 7 -6.84 5.04 -3.92
CA GLY A 7 -7.27 3.64 -4.07
C GLY A 7 -6.96 2.80 -2.83
N ALA A 8 -7.80 1.80 -2.58
CA ALA A 8 -7.64 0.83 -1.51
C ALA A 8 -6.45 -0.12 -1.75
N LEU A 9 -6.05 -0.82 -0.68
CA LEU A 9 -5.11 -1.95 -0.74
C LEU A 9 -5.86 -3.19 -1.28
N SER A 10 -5.85 -4.33 -0.60
CA SER A 10 -6.65 -5.49 -1.00
C SER A 10 -8.13 -5.11 -1.18
N HIS A 11 -8.76 -5.59 -2.27
CA HIS A 11 -10.07 -5.08 -2.65
C HIS A 11 -10.97 -6.21 -3.17
N THR A 12 -11.60 -6.93 -2.23
CA THR A 12 -12.68 -7.87 -2.50
C THR A 12 -13.82 -7.62 -1.52
N PHE A 13 -15.03 -7.43 -2.02
CA PHE A 13 -16.20 -7.23 -1.18
C PHE A 13 -16.78 -8.55 -0.68
N TRP A 14 -17.34 -8.53 0.53
CA TRP A 14 -18.25 -9.57 0.98
C TRP A 14 -19.55 -9.57 0.16
N PRO A 15 -20.19 -10.73 -0.07
CA PRO A 15 -21.49 -10.79 -0.72
C PRO A 15 -22.54 -9.96 0.04
N LEU A 16 -23.50 -9.36 -0.68
CA LEU A 16 -24.53 -8.50 -0.08
C LEU A 16 -25.31 -9.14 1.09
N ARG A 17 -25.44 -10.46 1.10
CA ARG A 17 -26.14 -11.21 2.16
C ARG A 17 -25.34 -11.27 3.47
N GLU A 18 -24.02 -11.14 3.39
CA GLU A 18 -23.07 -11.22 4.50
C GLU A 18 -22.58 -9.82 4.93
N LEU A 19 -22.95 -8.77 4.18
CA LEU A 19 -22.41 -7.41 4.35
C LEU A 19 -22.56 -6.87 5.78
N ARG A 20 -23.67 -7.17 6.45
CA ARG A 20 -23.95 -6.72 7.81
C ARG A 20 -23.03 -7.37 8.85
N ASP A 21 -22.57 -8.59 8.58
CA ASP A 21 -21.66 -9.30 9.47
C ASP A 21 -20.21 -8.77 9.34
N HIS A 22 -19.95 -7.95 8.32
CA HIS A 22 -18.63 -7.42 7.97
C HIS A 22 -18.60 -5.89 7.81
N GLU A 23 -19.58 -5.19 8.39
CA GLU A 23 -19.67 -3.71 8.34
C GLU A 23 -18.78 -2.98 9.36
N SER A 24 -18.23 -3.73 10.33
CA SER A 24 -17.26 -3.21 11.30
C SER A 24 -15.97 -2.76 10.63
N SER A 25 -15.33 -1.72 11.15
CA SER A 25 -14.00 -1.29 10.69
C SER A 25 -12.85 -2.20 11.16
N ASP A 26 -13.13 -3.21 11.99
CA ASP A 26 -12.12 -4.16 12.48
C ASP A 26 -11.46 -4.92 11.31
N PRO A 27 -10.12 -4.85 11.16
CA PRO A 27 -9.36 -5.57 10.14
C PRO A 27 -9.59 -7.09 10.11
N ALA A 28 -10.15 -7.69 11.15
CA ALA A 28 -10.59 -9.09 11.14
C ALA A 28 -11.64 -9.38 10.04
N HIS A 29 -12.35 -8.36 9.55
CA HIS A 29 -13.36 -8.49 8.50
C HIS A 29 -12.82 -8.27 7.08
N ILE A 30 -11.52 -8.05 6.90
CA ILE A 30 -10.90 -8.10 5.57
C ILE A 30 -11.19 -9.46 4.93
N PHE A 31 -11.44 -9.48 3.62
CA PHE A 31 -12.03 -10.63 2.93
C PHE A 31 -11.29 -11.95 3.18
N THR A 32 -9.95 -11.92 3.28
CA THR A 32 -9.17 -13.04 3.83
C THR A 32 -8.08 -12.57 4.77
N PRO A 33 -7.63 -13.40 5.73
CA PRO A 33 -6.48 -13.08 6.58
C PRO A 33 -5.20 -12.81 5.76
N GLU A 34 -4.97 -13.54 4.68
CA GLU A 34 -3.77 -13.37 3.84
C GLU A 34 -3.77 -12.03 3.09
N ALA A 35 -4.96 -11.54 2.70
CA ALA A 35 -5.11 -10.21 2.12
C ALA A 35 -4.75 -9.13 3.15
N ARG A 36 -5.21 -9.29 4.39
CA ARG A 36 -4.87 -8.42 5.52
C ARG A 36 -3.37 -8.39 5.80
N GLU A 37 -2.71 -9.54 5.88
CA GLU A 37 -1.27 -9.60 6.11
C GLU A 37 -0.48 -8.99 4.95
N ALA A 38 -0.93 -9.21 3.71
CA ALA A 38 -0.32 -8.58 2.54
C ALA A 38 -0.45 -7.05 2.60
N ASP A 39 -1.61 -6.52 2.98
CA ASP A 39 -1.84 -5.08 3.16
C ASP A 39 -0.92 -4.48 4.24
N LEU A 40 -0.86 -5.14 5.41
CA LEU A 40 0.01 -4.72 6.52
C LEU A 40 1.49 -4.70 6.12
N GLU A 41 1.93 -5.68 5.31
CA GLU A 41 3.28 -5.71 4.76
C GLU A 41 3.56 -4.49 3.87
N ARG A 42 2.62 -4.09 3.00
CA ARG A 42 2.78 -2.89 2.15
C ARG A 42 2.85 -1.63 3.01
N ILE A 43 1.98 -1.52 4.02
CA ILE A 43 1.98 -0.40 4.97
C ILE A 43 3.32 -0.30 5.70
N ALA A 44 3.88 -1.43 6.14
CA ALA A 44 5.19 -1.47 6.78
C ALA A 44 6.28 -0.95 5.83
N TRP A 45 6.31 -1.42 4.58
CA TRP A 45 7.26 -0.92 3.58
C TRP A 45 7.08 0.57 3.30
N PHE A 46 5.85 1.08 3.20
CA PHE A 46 5.61 2.51 3.04
C PHE A 46 6.15 3.33 4.22
N LYS A 47 5.97 2.86 5.46
CA LYS A 47 6.52 3.51 6.66
C LYS A 47 8.05 3.52 6.66
N GLU A 48 8.68 2.49 6.09
CA GLU A 48 10.13 2.41 5.95
C GLU A 48 10.69 3.20 4.76
N GLY A 49 9.83 3.60 3.80
CA GLY A 49 10.22 4.21 2.53
C GLY A 49 10.68 3.21 1.47
N ARG A 50 10.29 1.94 1.61
CA ARG A 50 10.67 0.82 0.74
C ARG A 50 9.74 0.70 -0.47
N HIS A 51 9.71 1.74 -1.29
CA HIS A 51 8.93 1.74 -2.54
C HIS A 51 9.45 0.70 -3.54
N ASP A 52 10.74 0.39 -3.49
CA ASP A 52 11.39 -0.71 -4.21
C ASP A 52 10.66 -2.04 -3.96
N LYS A 53 10.45 -2.42 -2.70
CA LYS A 53 9.78 -3.68 -2.34
C LYS A 53 8.33 -3.73 -2.77
N VAL A 54 7.63 -2.60 -2.68
CA VAL A 54 6.24 -2.52 -3.12
C VAL A 54 6.14 -2.79 -4.62
N LEU A 55 7.01 -2.16 -5.42
CA LEU A 55 7.03 -2.32 -6.87
C LEU A 55 7.48 -3.73 -7.29
N ASP A 56 8.55 -4.25 -6.69
CA ASP A 56 9.11 -5.58 -7.01
C ASP A 56 8.13 -6.72 -6.71
N THR A 57 7.18 -6.52 -5.80
CA THR A 57 6.24 -7.55 -5.36
C THR A 57 4.81 -7.33 -5.87
N MET A 58 4.61 -6.43 -6.83
CA MET A 58 3.27 -6.13 -7.38
C MET A 58 2.59 -7.33 -8.03
N ASP A 59 3.33 -8.15 -8.78
CA ASP A 59 2.78 -9.36 -9.42
C ASP A 59 2.17 -10.31 -8.39
N ALA A 60 2.83 -10.46 -7.24
CA ALA A 60 2.32 -11.26 -6.12
C ALA A 60 1.10 -10.58 -5.46
N PHE A 61 1.15 -9.26 -5.30
CA PHE A 61 0.07 -8.51 -4.64
C PHE A 61 -1.23 -8.48 -5.46
N TRP A 62 -1.16 -8.51 -6.79
CA TRP A 62 -2.33 -8.53 -7.66
C TRP A 62 -3.27 -9.72 -7.42
N LYS A 63 -2.80 -10.80 -6.78
CA LYS A 63 -3.65 -11.90 -6.30
C LYS A 63 -4.77 -11.41 -5.38
N TYR A 64 -4.53 -10.37 -4.58
CA TYR A 64 -5.50 -9.77 -3.66
C TYR A 64 -6.35 -8.66 -4.30
N LYS A 65 -6.25 -8.53 -5.63
CA LYS A 65 -7.07 -7.66 -6.48
C LYS A 65 -7.13 -6.22 -5.95
N PRO A 66 -6.00 -5.54 -5.73
CA PRO A 66 -6.03 -4.20 -5.20
C PRO A 66 -6.83 -3.25 -6.10
N GLU A 67 -7.41 -2.21 -5.51
CA GLU A 67 -8.35 -1.34 -6.23
C GLU A 67 -7.71 -0.76 -7.50
N ALA A 68 -8.41 -0.87 -8.64
CA ALA A 68 -7.90 -0.47 -9.94
C ALA A 68 -6.49 -1.03 -10.25
N LYS A 69 -6.18 -2.26 -9.81
CA LYS A 69 -4.86 -2.90 -9.92
C LYS A 69 -3.72 -2.10 -9.27
N PHE A 70 -4.05 -1.26 -8.29
CA PHE A 70 -3.13 -0.37 -7.59
C PHE A 70 -2.55 0.77 -8.45
N PHE A 71 -3.14 1.06 -9.62
CA PHE A 71 -2.58 2.04 -10.56
C PHE A 71 -2.48 3.46 -10.01
N HIS A 72 -3.34 3.86 -9.07
CA HIS A 72 -3.25 5.18 -8.43
C HIS A 72 -1.91 5.36 -7.70
N TYR A 73 -1.48 4.35 -6.94
CA TYR A 73 -0.17 4.35 -6.32
C TYR A 73 0.94 4.24 -7.37
N LEU A 74 0.81 3.37 -8.37
CA LEU A 74 1.86 3.18 -9.39
C LEU A 74 2.13 4.46 -10.18
N MET A 75 1.10 5.24 -10.52
CA MET A 75 1.26 6.55 -11.15
C MET A 75 1.99 7.53 -10.22
N MET A 76 1.63 7.56 -8.94
CA MET A 76 2.33 8.39 -7.95
C MET A 76 3.79 7.98 -7.82
N ALA A 77 4.09 6.68 -7.69
CA ALA A 77 5.45 6.17 -7.62
C ALA A 77 6.26 6.55 -8.87
N GLY A 78 5.70 6.43 -10.07
CA GLY A 78 6.31 6.91 -11.32
C GLY A 78 6.71 8.39 -11.27
N ALA A 79 5.84 9.24 -10.73
CA ALA A 79 6.13 10.67 -10.59
C ALA A 79 7.19 11.00 -9.51
N LEU A 80 7.40 10.10 -8.55
CA LEU A 80 8.32 10.29 -7.40
C LEU A 80 9.69 9.61 -7.58
N GLY A 81 9.93 8.95 -8.72
CA GLY A 81 11.19 8.27 -9.01
C GLY A 81 11.20 6.76 -8.71
N GLU A 82 10.02 6.15 -8.71
CA GLU A 82 9.82 4.69 -8.71
C GLU A 82 10.54 3.98 -7.55
N GLN A 83 11.35 2.97 -7.85
CA GLN A 83 12.10 2.19 -6.85
C GLN A 83 13.13 3.04 -6.08
N ALA A 84 13.58 4.16 -6.67
CA ALA A 84 14.52 5.06 -6.00
C ALA A 84 13.83 5.98 -4.99
N CYS A 85 12.49 6.03 -4.97
CA CYS A 85 11.75 6.83 -4.00
C CYS A 85 12.01 6.32 -2.57
N THR A 86 12.43 7.21 -1.67
CA THR A 86 12.73 6.90 -0.26
C THR A 86 11.80 7.61 0.72
N ALA A 87 10.71 8.21 0.24
CA ALA A 87 9.77 8.93 1.08
C ALA A 87 9.09 7.99 2.08
N ARG A 88 9.13 8.34 3.37
CA ARG A 88 8.49 7.56 4.43
C ARG A 88 7.05 7.99 4.64
N ALA A 89 6.16 7.02 4.75
CA ALA A 89 4.77 7.29 5.09
C ALA A 89 4.60 7.64 6.56
N ARG A 90 3.85 8.71 6.81
CA ARG A 90 3.19 8.99 8.07
C ARG A 90 1.72 8.59 7.95
N GLN A 91 1.30 7.65 8.78
CA GLN A 91 -0.07 7.16 8.78
C GLN A 91 -1.00 8.09 9.56
N TYR A 92 -2.20 8.27 9.04
CA TYR A 92 -3.29 8.98 9.68
C TYR A 92 -4.45 8.01 9.92
N GLY A 93 -4.87 7.88 11.19
CA GLY A 93 -5.85 6.85 11.59
C GLY A 93 -5.27 5.45 11.57
N GLU A 94 -6.13 4.45 11.78
CA GLU A 94 -5.75 3.04 11.75
C GLU A 94 -5.90 2.45 10.34
N TYR A 95 -5.34 1.25 10.14
CA TYR A 95 -5.72 0.43 9.00
C TYR A 95 -7.05 -0.24 9.32
N GLU A 96 -8.00 -0.16 8.40
CA GLU A 96 -9.40 -0.51 8.67
C GLU A 96 -10.01 -1.35 7.55
N ASN A 97 -11.02 -2.13 7.93
CA ASN A 97 -11.90 -2.80 7.00
C ASN A 97 -12.97 -1.84 6.45
N SER A 98 -13.27 -1.96 5.15
CA SER A 98 -14.49 -1.45 4.55
C SER A 98 -15.12 -2.54 3.67
N ILE A 99 -16.03 -3.32 4.27
CA ILE A 99 -16.77 -4.42 3.62
C ILE A 99 -15.85 -5.44 2.93
N GLY A 100 -14.73 -5.80 3.56
CA GLY A 100 -13.75 -6.76 3.04
C GLY A 100 -12.55 -6.12 2.33
N THR A 101 -12.56 -4.80 2.13
CA THR A 101 -11.46 -4.05 1.49
C THR A 101 -10.55 -3.39 2.54
N GLY A 102 -9.25 -3.35 2.26
CA GLY A 102 -8.24 -2.76 3.13
C GLY A 102 -8.05 -1.27 2.89
N GLN A 103 -8.31 -0.46 3.91
CA GLN A 103 -8.26 1.00 3.85
C GLN A 103 -7.18 1.56 4.78
N VAL A 104 -6.40 2.52 4.29
CA VAL A 104 -5.40 3.25 5.09
C VAL A 104 -5.16 4.63 4.49
N HIS A 105 -4.91 5.63 5.34
CA HIS A 105 -4.44 6.95 4.91
C HIS A 105 -2.97 7.13 5.23
N LEU A 106 -2.16 7.29 4.18
CA LEU A 106 -0.71 7.49 4.27
C LEU A 106 -0.33 8.82 3.62
N TRP A 107 0.48 9.59 4.33
CA TRP A 107 1.04 10.85 3.85
C TRP A 107 2.55 10.72 3.70
N PHE A 108 3.06 11.12 2.53
CA PHE A 108 4.49 11.11 2.24
C PHE A 108 5.01 12.54 2.23
N ASP A 109 5.72 12.92 3.30
CA ASP A 109 6.44 14.19 3.33
C ASP A 109 7.64 14.11 2.39
N ARG A 110 7.93 15.19 1.66
CA ARG A 110 9.10 15.25 0.78
C ARG A 110 10.37 15.14 1.64
N PRO A 111 11.28 14.18 1.37
CA PRO A 111 12.55 14.11 2.09
C PRO A 111 13.43 15.34 1.79
N GLU A 112 14.29 15.72 2.75
CA GLU A 112 15.19 16.88 2.64
C GLU A 112 16.10 16.79 1.40
N ASP A 113 16.64 15.61 1.12
CA ASP A 113 17.52 15.33 -0.02
C ASP A 113 16.77 15.11 -1.34
N GLY A 114 15.43 15.25 -1.35
CA GLY A 114 14.57 14.98 -2.51
C GLY A 114 13.88 13.63 -2.46
N TRP A 115 13.03 13.36 -3.45
CA TRP A 115 12.20 12.15 -3.48
C TRP A 115 13.02 10.87 -3.65
N THR A 116 14.12 10.96 -4.40
CA THR A 116 15.00 9.85 -4.70
C THR A 116 16.26 9.91 -3.83
N GLY A 117 16.47 8.91 -3.00
CA GLY A 117 17.71 8.75 -2.24
C GLY A 117 18.77 7.99 -3.05
N THR A 118 20.03 8.10 -2.65
CA THR A 118 21.04 7.10 -3.06
C THR A 118 20.73 5.82 -2.30
N ALA A 119 20.11 4.83 -2.95
CA ALA A 119 19.93 3.51 -2.35
C ALA A 119 21.30 2.99 -1.88
N PRO A 120 21.40 2.29 -0.73
CA PRO A 120 22.64 1.62 -0.38
C PRO A 120 23.00 0.68 -1.53
N ALA A 121 24.19 0.85 -2.10
CA ALA A 121 24.69 -0.01 -3.16
C ALA A 121 24.49 -1.46 -2.72
N VAL A 122 23.78 -2.25 -3.54
CA VAL A 122 23.70 -3.70 -3.38
C VAL A 122 25.13 -4.22 -3.48
N THR A 123 25.74 -4.42 -2.31
CA THR A 123 27.08 -4.97 -2.19
C THR A 123 26.93 -6.49 -2.28
N GLY A 124 27.23 -7.00 -3.45
CA GLY A 124 27.71 -8.37 -3.64
C GLY A 124 26.65 -9.46 -3.76
N ARG A 125 26.56 -10.03 -4.96
CA ARG A 125 26.71 -11.48 -5.08
C ARG A 125 27.86 -11.76 -6.03
N VAL A 126 28.90 -12.38 -5.46
CA VAL A 126 29.95 -13.13 -6.14
C VAL A 126 29.35 -14.45 -6.61
#